data_AF-A0A432XG85-F1
#
_entry.id   AF-A0A432XG85-F1
#
_cell.length_a   1.000
_cell.length_b   1.000
_cell.length_c   1.000
_cell.angle_alpha   90.00
_cell.angle_beta   90.00
_cell.angle_gamma   90.00
#
_symmetry.space_group_name_H-M   'P 1'
#
loop_
_entity.id
_entity.type
_entity.pdbx_description
1 polymer ?
#
loop_
_entity_poly.entity_id
_entity_poly.type
_entity_poly.pdbx_seq_one_letter_code
_entity_poly.pdbx_strand_id
1 'polypeptide(L)'
;MAEGLTLSNKQKQHLKSLAHSLKPVVLLGANGLTEGVMAEIELALNHHELIKVKVPEEDRELREQVYATIVAHTQAYRVQVVGKVLTLYKPSPEGKIQLPRR
;
A
#
# COMPACT_ATOMS: atom_id res chain seq x y z
N MET A 1 -14.58 -10.14 11.66
CA MET A 1 -13.33 -9.37 11.82
C MET A 1 -12.38 -9.91 10.76
N ALA A 2 -12.02 -9.12 9.76
CA ALA A 2 -11.16 -9.61 8.68
C ALA A 2 -9.78 -9.96 9.25
N GLU A 3 -9.35 -11.20 9.09
CA GLU A 3 -8.00 -11.63 9.43
C GLU A 3 -7.01 -10.88 8.54
N GLY A 4 -6.44 -9.81 9.07
CA GLY A 4 -5.42 -9.03 8.38
C GLY A 4 -4.19 -9.90 8.09
N LEU A 5 -3.74 -9.85 6.84
CA LEU A 5 -2.52 -10.53 6.40
C LEU A 5 -1.36 -10.24 7.37
N THR A 6 -0.86 -11.25 8.08
CA THR A 6 0.25 -11.07 9.04
C THR A 6 1.57 -11.51 8.43
N LEU A 7 2.46 -10.55 8.17
CA LEU A 7 3.79 -10.79 7.60
C LEU A 7 4.87 -10.90 8.68
N SER A 8 5.84 -11.80 8.50
CA SER A 8 7.03 -11.88 9.37
C SER A 8 8.00 -10.73 9.11
N ASN A 9 8.94 -10.47 10.03
CA ASN A 9 9.94 -9.42 9.84
C ASN A 9 10.79 -9.63 8.57
N LYS A 10 11.14 -10.87 8.22
CA LYS A 10 11.85 -11.19 6.97
C LYS A 10 11.02 -10.83 5.74
N GLN A 11 9.73 -11.18 5.75
CA GLN A 11 8.82 -10.86 4.64
C GLN A 11 8.64 -9.35 4.49
N LYS A 12 8.47 -8.61 5.61
CA LYS A 12 8.42 -7.15 5.59
C LYS A 12 9.70 -6.56 5.01
N GLN A 13 10.87 -7.03 5.45
CA GLN A 13 12.15 -6.52 4.96
C GLN A 13 12.32 -6.78 3.46
N HIS A 14 11.92 -7.96 2.98
CA HIS A 14 11.92 -8.29 1.56
C HIS A 14 11.04 -7.32 0.75
N LEU A 15 9.79 -7.11 1.18
CA LEU A 15 8.88 -6.15 0.54
C LEU A 15 9.41 -4.72 0.56
N LYS A 16 10.05 -4.29 1.66
CA LYS A 16 10.69 -2.96 1.73
C LYS A 16 11.82 -2.81 0.72
N SER A 17 12.66 -3.84 0.57
CA SER A 17 13.73 -3.85 -0.42
C SER A 17 13.20 -3.79 -1.85
N LEU A 18 12.17 -4.59 -2.17
CA LEU A 18 11.51 -4.52 -3.47
C LEU A 18 10.89 -3.14 -3.72
N ALA A 19 10.22 -2.59 -2.71
CA ALA A 19 9.59 -1.30 -2.80
C ALA A 19 10.60 -0.17 -3.03
N HIS A 20 11.84 -0.26 -2.53
CA HIS A 20 12.82 0.82 -2.63
C HIS A 20 12.96 1.37 -4.05
N SER A 21 13.09 0.50 -5.04
CA SER A 21 13.25 0.85 -6.46
C SER A 21 11.96 1.29 -7.16
N LEU A 22 10.80 1.10 -6.54
CA LEU A 22 9.51 1.46 -7.13
C LEU A 22 9.25 2.97 -7.02
N LYS A 23 8.66 3.55 -8.05
CA LYS A 23 8.06 4.89 -7.99
C LYS A 23 6.61 4.78 -7.51
N PRO A 24 6.04 5.82 -6.88
CA PRO A 24 4.60 5.88 -6.64
C PRO A 24 3.82 5.71 -7.94
N VAL A 25 2.90 4.76 -7.97
CA VAL A 25 2.04 4.48 -9.13
C VAL A 25 0.69 5.16 -8.99
N VAL A 26 0.27 5.46 -7.75
CA VAL A 26 -0.92 6.28 -7.46
C VAL A 26 -0.50 7.55 -6.73
N LEU A 27 -1.03 8.68 -7.17
CA LEU A 27 -0.79 9.99 -6.60
C LEU A 27 -2.14 10.64 -6.28
N LEU A 28 -2.37 10.96 -5.00
CA LEU A 28 -3.55 11.72 -4.62
C LEU A 28 -3.37 13.17 -5.08
N GLY A 29 -4.43 13.72 -5.67
CA GLY A 29 -4.51 15.13 -6.05
C GLY A 29 -5.06 16.01 -4.92
N ALA A 30 -5.39 17.26 -5.26
CA ALA A 30 -5.95 18.23 -4.30
C ALA A 30 -7.29 17.79 -3.68
N ASN A 31 -8.07 16.98 -4.40
CA ASN A 31 -9.34 16.44 -3.93
C ASN A 31 -9.18 15.24 -2.97
N GLY A 32 -7.93 14.86 -2.64
CA GLY A 32 -7.64 13.79 -1.67
C GLY A 32 -8.05 12.41 -2.14
N LEU A 33 -8.54 11.60 -1.20
CA LEU A 33 -8.96 10.22 -1.42
C LEU A 33 -10.41 10.18 -1.93
N THR A 34 -10.59 10.11 -3.24
CA THR A 34 -11.90 9.95 -3.89
C THR A 34 -12.18 8.49 -4.21
N GLU A 35 -13.42 8.16 -4.59
CA GLU A 35 -13.80 6.83 -5.06
C GLU A 35 -12.98 6.40 -6.29
N GLY A 36 -12.73 7.32 -7.23
CA GLY A 36 -11.89 7.05 -8.40
C GLY A 36 -10.45 6.69 -8.01
N VAL A 37 -9.85 7.44 -7.08
CA VAL A 37 -8.51 7.13 -6.57
C VAL A 37 -8.51 5.78 -5.84
N MET A 38 -9.55 5.47 -5.06
CA MET A 38 -9.66 4.18 -4.40
C MET A 38 -9.69 3.02 -5.42
N ALA A 39 -10.48 3.16 -6.48
CA ALA A 39 -10.54 2.17 -7.56
C ALA A 39 -9.19 1.99 -8.27
N GLU A 40 -8.44 3.08 -8.49
CA GLU A 40 -7.08 3.02 -9.05
C GLU A 40 -6.11 2.29 -8.11
N ILE A 41 -6.20 2.52 -6.79
CA ILE A 41 -5.40 1.79 -5.79
C ILE A 41 -5.69 0.30 -5.86
N GLU A 42 -6.97 -0.09 -5.93
CA GLU A 42 -7.37 -1.50 -6.03
C GLU A 42 -6.87 -2.15 -7.32
N LEU A 43 -7.02 -1.47 -8.45
CA LEU A 43 -6.52 -1.94 -9.74
C LEU A 43 -5.00 -2.13 -9.70
N ALA A 44 -4.27 -1.14 -9.16
CA ALA A 44 -2.82 -1.20 -9.04
C ALA A 44 -2.37 -2.33 -8.10
N LEU A 45 -3.07 -2.54 -6.98
CA LEU A 45 -2.81 -3.66 -6.06
C LEU A 45 -3.03 -5.02 -6.74
N ASN A 46 -4.13 -5.19 -7.47
CA ASN A 46 -4.42 -6.45 -8.15
C ASN A 46 -3.37 -6.76 -9.23
N HIS A 47 -2.89 -5.74 -9.93
CA HIS A 47 -1.92 -5.93 -11.01
C HIS A 47 -0.48 -6.11 -10.51
N HIS A 48 -0.04 -5.32 -9.53
CA HIS A 48 1.35 -5.26 -9.10
C HIS A 48 1.64 -5.94 -7.76
N GLU A 49 0.61 -6.23 -6.96
CA GLU A 49 0.66 -6.73 -5.58
C GLU A 49 1.34 -5.78 -4.57
N LEU A 50 2.47 -5.16 -4.93
CA LEU A 50 3.22 -4.20 -4.14
C LEU A 50 3.23 -2.84 -4.84
N ILE A 51 2.64 -1.83 -4.21
CA ILE A 51 2.53 -0.49 -4.77
C ILE A 51 2.96 0.59 -3.79
N LYS A 52 3.29 1.76 -4.34
CA LYS A 52 3.50 3.00 -3.60
C LYS A 52 2.40 4.01 -3.96
N VAL A 53 1.78 4.58 -2.93
CA VAL A 53 0.76 5.63 -3.03
C VAL A 53 1.31 6.89 -2.40
N LYS A 54 1.36 8.00 -3.16
CA LYS A 54 1.78 9.30 -2.65
C LYS A 54 0.57 10.10 -2.19
N VAL A 55 0.58 10.52 -0.93
CA VAL A 55 -0.48 11.34 -0.31
C VAL A 55 0.11 12.70 0.03
N PRO A 56 -0.09 13.74 -0.80
CA PRO A 56 0.57 15.04 -0.63
C PRO A 56 0.05 15.86 0.56
N GLU A 57 -0.80 15.29 1.42
CA GLU A 57 -1.27 15.90 2.66
C GLU A 57 -0.10 16.31 3.57
N GLU A 58 -0.14 17.54 4.07
CA GLU A 58 0.86 18.12 4.96
C GLU A 58 0.60 17.66 6.40
N ASP A 59 -0.66 17.72 6.81
CA ASP A 59 -1.09 17.34 8.15
C ASP A 59 -0.86 15.85 8.39
N ARG A 60 -0.15 15.54 9.47
CA ARG A 60 0.24 14.17 9.77
C ARG A 60 -0.97 13.32 10.17
N GLU A 61 -1.92 13.88 10.90
CA GLU A 61 -3.07 13.15 11.42
C GLU A 61 -4.06 12.85 10.29
N LEU A 62 -4.37 13.83 9.45
CA LEU A 62 -5.21 13.64 8.26
C LEU A 62 -4.58 12.62 7.30
N ARG A 63 -3.26 12.68 7.10
CA ARG A 63 -2.54 11.72 6.25
C ARG A 63 -2.62 10.30 6.80
N GLU A 64 -2.50 10.11 8.11
CA GLU A 64 -2.65 8.80 8.72
C GLU A 64 -4.09 8.27 8.64
N GLN A 65 -5.10 9.14 8.74
CA GLN A 65 -6.50 8.77 8.49
C GLN A 65 -6.69 8.26 7.06
N VAL A 66 -6.12 8.97 6.06
CA VAL A 66 -6.14 8.52 4.66
C VAL A 66 -5.52 7.14 4.51
N TYR A 67 -4.35 6.90 5.12
CA TYR A 67 -3.71 5.59 5.08
C TYR A 67 -4.58 4.49 5.73
N ALA A 68 -5.18 4.78 6.89
CA ALA A 68 -6.06 3.86 7.57
C ALA A 68 -7.28 3.51 6.72
N THR A 69 -7.91 4.49 6.08
CA THR A 69 -9.03 4.29 5.15
C THR A 69 -8.64 3.40 3.97
N ILE A 70 -7.49 3.66 3.34
CA ILE A 70 -7.01 2.83 2.23
C ILE A 70 -6.78 1.37 2.68
N VAL A 71 -6.13 1.16 3.82
CA VAL A 71 -5.87 -0.18 4.35
C VAL A 71 -7.18 -0.90 4.69
N ALA A 72 -8.12 -0.20 5.31
CA ALA A 72 -9.43 -0.75 5.66
C ALA A 72 -10.27 -1.11 4.43
N HIS A 73 -10.24 -0.29 3.37
CA HIS A 73 -11.00 -0.58 2.15
C HIS A 73 -10.37 -1.72 1.35
N THR A 74 -9.06 -1.64 1.11
CA THR A 74 -8.35 -2.57 0.21
C THR A 74 -8.02 -3.91 0.85
N GLN A 75 -8.05 -3.99 2.18
CA GLN A 75 -7.53 -5.11 2.97
C GLN A 75 -6.04 -5.41 2.69
N ALA A 76 -5.31 -4.43 2.15
CA ALA A 76 -3.89 -4.55 1.87
C ALA A 76 -3.05 -4.36 3.15
N TYR A 77 -1.88 -4.98 3.18
CA TYR A 77 -0.92 -4.81 4.25
C TYR A 77 -0.15 -3.49 4.10
N ARG A 78 -0.14 -2.67 5.15
CA ARG A 78 0.75 -1.50 5.27
C ARG A 78 2.18 -1.97 5.53
N VAL A 79 3.01 -1.99 4.49
CA VAL A 79 4.42 -2.44 4.60
C VAL A 79 5.27 -1.39 5.32
N GLN A 80 5.16 -0.13 4.90
CA GLN A 80 5.87 1.00 5.48
C GLN A 80 5.27 2.32 5.02
N VAL A 81 5.67 3.40 5.70
CA VAL A 81 5.47 4.78 5.25
C VAL A 81 6.83 5.48 5.27
N VAL A 82 7.15 6.17 4.18
CA VAL A 82 8.37 6.99 4.06
C VAL A 82 7.95 8.38 3.59
N GLY A 83 8.05 9.37 4.49
CA GLY A 83 7.54 10.71 4.24
C GLY A 83 6.03 10.69 3.91
N LYS A 84 5.69 11.18 2.72
CA LYS A 84 4.32 11.26 2.18
C LYS A 84 3.94 10.06 1.29
N VAL A 85 4.70 8.95 1.36
CA VAL A 85 4.50 7.78 0.51
C VAL A 85 4.18 6.55 1.37
N LEU A 86 3.02 5.96 1.12
CA LEU A 86 2.56 4.71 1.69
C LEU A 86 2.94 3.55 0.76
N THR A 87 3.52 2.50 1.32
CA THR A 87 3.77 1.24 0.60
C THR A 87 2.76 0.18 1.05
N LEU A 88 2.03 -0.38 0.10
CA LEU A 88 0.98 -1.38 0.32
C LEU A 88 1.34 -2.68 -0.38
N TYR A 89 1.00 -3.80 0.26
CA TYR A 89 1.10 -5.12 -0.32
C TYR A 89 -0.20 -5.90 -0.18
N LYS A 90 -0.71 -6.48 -1.26
CA LYS A 90 -1.82 -7.43 -1.26
C LYS A 90 -1.46 -8.59 -2.19
N PRO A 91 -1.40 -9.83 -1.70
CA PRO A 91 -1.16 -10.98 -2.56
C PRO A 91 -2.31 -11.11 -3.57
N SER A 92 -1.98 -11.38 -4.82
CA SER A 92 -2.94 -11.72 -5.86
C SER A 92 -2.94 -13.24 -6.11
N PRO A 93 -4.00 -13.79 -6.73
CA PRO A 93 -4.05 -15.21 -7.08
C PRO A 93 -2.91 -15.66 -8.02
N GLU A 94 -2.33 -14.71 -8.76
CA GLU A 94 -1.23 -14.97 -9.69
C GLU A 94 0.12 -15.14 -8.96
N GLY A 95 0.26 -14.66 -7.72
CA GLY A 95 1.44 -14.84 -6.88
C GLY A 95 2.74 -14.28 -7.51
N LYS A 96 2.70 -13.05 -8.03
CA LYS A 96 3.82 -12.43 -8.77
C LYS A 96 5.04 -12.20 -7.87
N ILE A 97 4.82 -11.91 -6.59
CA ILE A 97 5.85 -11.69 -5.58
C ILE A 97 5.95 -12.90 -4.67
N GLN A 98 7.07 -13.61 -4.79
CA GLN A 98 7.40 -14.74 -3.91
C GLN A 98 7.93 -14.24 -2.57
N LEU A 99 7.16 -14.43 -1.50
CA LEU A 99 7.60 -14.08 -0.15
C LEU A 99 8.59 -15.13 0.38
N PRO A 100 9.67 -14.70 1.08
CA PRO A 100 10.56 -15.65 1.73
C PRO A 100 9.83 -16.44 2.82
N ARG A 101 10.32 -17.65 3.10
CA ARG A 101 9.87 -18.45 4.25
C ARG A 101 10.09 -17.67 5.54
N ARG A 102 9.18 -17.83 6.49
CA ARG A 102 9.16 -17.07 7.76
C ARG A 102 10.47 -17.20 8.55
#